data_AF-F6HHB8-F1
#
_entry.id   AF-F6HHB8-F1
#
_cell.length_a   1.000
_cell.length_b   1.000
_cell.length_c   1.000
_cell.angle_alpha   90.00
_cell.angle_beta   90.00
_cell.angle_gamma   90.00
#
_symmetry.space_group_name_H-M   'P 1'
#
loop_
_entity.id
_entity.type
_entity.pdbx_description
1 polymer ?
#
loop_
_entity_poly.entity_id
_entity_poly.type
_entity_poly.pdbx_seq_one_letter_code
_entity_poly.pdbx_strand_id
1 'polypeptide(L)'
;MTVYKKEFKNIGGYMVDMERIEEKKGSFVKLKRVEKFILLVGTYEEKIFKKRMALRDSKLRWLLSTFYTKEMKKRLKENIRAKSDLWRSGSLGIDRVRLGHPGWKERYYKEKCSCDTSQGIESTRKELVQKYTEGLLWVLQYYFSGVPSWTWFYPYHYGPFASDFKGLSRVKGKFERGSPFKPFDQLMGVLPPSR
;
A
#
# COMPACT_ATOMS: atom_id res chain seq x y z
N MET A 1 7.34 -13.02 7.88
CA MET A 1 8.20 -13.53 8.98
C MET A 1 9.59 -13.95 8.54
N THR A 2 9.77 -14.58 7.37
CA THR A 2 11.10 -15.09 6.92
C THR A 2 12.17 -14.00 6.82
N VAL A 3 11.84 -12.85 6.22
CA VAL A 3 12.77 -11.71 6.09
C VAL A 3 13.19 -11.20 7.47
N TYR A 4 12.24 -10.99 8.38
CA TYR A 4 12.52 -10.50 9.73
C TYR A 4 13.43 -11.45 10.52
N LYS A 5 13.12 -12.76 10.53
CA LYS A 5 13.92 -13.76 11.24
C LYS A 5 15.35 -13.86 10.69
N LYS A 6 15.48 -13.84 9.35
CA LYS A 6 16.78 -13.92 8.67
C LYS A 6 17.64 -12.68 8.93
N GLU A 7 17.03 -11.51 8.84
CA GLU A 7 17.73 -10.22 8.94
C GLU A 7 17.72 -9.63 10.36
N PHE A 8 17.28 -10.38 11.37
CA PHE A 8 17.10 -9.87 12.74
C PHE A 8 18.37 -9.24 13.31
N LYS A 9 19.51 -9.92 13.19
CA LYS A 9 20.83 -9.41 13.62
C LYS A 9 21.21 -8.16 12.83
N ASN A 10 20.98 -8.16 11.52
CA ASN A 10 21.30 -7.05 10.63
C ASN A 10 20.44 -5.81 10.92
N ILE A 11 19.17 -5.99 11.29
CA ILE A 11 18.25 -4.91 11.67
C ILE A 11 18.59 -4.31 13.04
N GLY A 12 19.39 -5.03 13.85
CA GLY A 12 19.78 -4.63 15.19
C GLY A 12 18.83 -5.13 16.28
N GLY A 13 18.03 -6.17 16.00
CA GLY A 13 17.11 -6.79 16.95
C GLY A 13 15.67 -6.28 16.85
N TYR A 14 14.95 -6.32 17.97
CA TYR A 14 13.52 -5.96 18.02
C TYR A 14 13.27 -4.51 17.59
N MET A 15 12.18 -4.30 16.83
CA MET A 15 11.77 -2.97 16.37
C MET A 15 10.95 -2.20 17.41
N VAL A 16 10.38 -2.91 18.37
CA VAL A 16 9.57 -2.36 19.45
C VAL A 16 10.26 -2.68 20.77
N ASP A 17 10.27 -1.71 21.67
CA ASP A 17 10.83 -1.78 23.01
C ASP A 17 9.70 -1.82 24.04
N MET A 18 9.42 -3.02 24.56
CA MET A 18 8.26 -3.23 25.43
C MET A 18 8.41 -2.54 26.80
N GLU A 19 9.65 -2.33 27.25
CA GLU A 19 9.94 -1.67 28.53
C GLU A 19 9.57 -0.18 28.51
N ARG A 20 9.46 0.42 27.32
CA ARG A 20 9.21 1.85 27.12
C ARG A 20 7.79 2.15 26.66
N ILE A 21 6.87 1.19 26.74
CA ILE A 21 5.49 1.33 26.27
C ILE A 21 4.75 2.48 26.98
N GLU A 22 5.02 2.71 28.26
CA GLU A 22 4.35 3.76 29.05
C GLU A 22 4.84 5.17 28.72
N GLU A 23 5.93 5.32 27.97
CA GLU A 23 6.44 6.64 27.58
C GLU A 23 5.47 7.31 26.58
N LYS A 24 4.92 8.46 26.98
CA LYS A 24 3.83 9.21 26.30
C LYS A 24 4.12 9.75 24.89
N LYS A 25 5.14 9.27 24.17
CA LYS A 25 5.58 9.83 22.88
C LYS A 25 5.93 8.81 21.80
N GLY A 26 5.51 7.55 21.94
CA GLY A 26 5.79 6.53 20.92
C GLY A 26 7.27 6.16 20.78
N SER A 27 8.09 6.52 21.78
CA SER A 27 9.53 6.23 21.86
C SER A 27 9.85 4.74 21.94
N PHE A 28 8.84 3.91 22.23
CA PHE A 28 8.94 2.45 22.18
C PHE A 28 9.20 1.91 20.76
N VAL A 29 8.92 2.68 19.70
CA VAL A 29 9.18 2.24 18.32
C VAL A 29 10.55 2.73 17.83
N LYS A 30 11.44 1.78 17.52
CA LYS A 30 12.78 2.07 16.98
C LYS A 30 12.70 2.31 15.48
N LEU A 31 12.28 3.51 15.07
CA LEU A 31 12.02 3.87 13.67
C LEU A 31 13.19 3.58 12.70
N LYS A 32 14.45 3.74 13.13
CA LYS A 32 15.62 3.37 12.31
C LYS A 32 15.64 1.88 11.94
N ARG A 33 15.21 1.00 12.87
CA ARG A 33 15.12 -0.45 12.64
C ARG A 33 13.94 -0.79 11.73
N VAL A 34 12.81 -0.11 11.93
CA VAL A 34 11.62 -0.22 11.07
C VAL A 34 11.95 0.18 9.64
N GLU A 35 12.61 1.33 9.44
CA GLU A 35 13.05 1.80 8.12
C GLU A 35 13.93 0.75 7.43
N LYS A 36 14.94 0.23 8.12
CA LYS A 36 15.82 -0.80 7.58
C LYS A 36 15.05 -2.06 7.17
N PHE A 37 14.13 -2.52 8.00
CA PHE A 37 13.30 -3.69 7.70
C PHE A 37 12.39 -3.46 6.49
N ILE A 38 11.67 -2.33 6.43
CA ILE A 38 10.76 -2.02 5.32
C ILE A 38 11.53 -1.89 4.01
N LEU A 39 12.68 -1.23 4.01
CA LEU A 39 13.52 -1.13 2.82
C LEU A 39 14.05 -2.50 2.36
N LEU A 40 14.41 -3.40 3.28
CA LEU A 40 14.76 -4.78 2.96
C LEU A 40 13.59 -5.52 2.28
N VAL A 41 12.36 -5.37 2.81
CA VAL A 41 11.16 -5.90 2.16
C VAL A 41 10.93 -5.26 0.78
N GLY A 42 11.21 -3.96 0.66
CA GLY A 42 11.16 -3.20 -0.59
C GLY A 42 11.99 -3.80 -1.72
N THR A 43 13.13 -4.43 -1.41
CA THR A 43 13.97 -5.11 -2.41
C THR A 43 13.28 -6.30 -3.10
N TYR A 44 12.22 -6.84 -2.49
CA TYR A 44 11.47 -7.98 -3.02
C TYR A 44 10.23 -7.56 -3.83
N GLU A 45 9.86 -6.27 -3.86
CA GLU A 45 8.63 -5.81 -4.52
C GLU A 45 8.56 -6.25 -5.99
N GLU A 46 9.62 -6.00 -6.75
CA GLU A 46 9.69 -6.38 -8.17
C GLU A 46 9.51 -7.89 -8.37
N LYS A 47 10.16 -8.70 -7.53
CA LYS A 47 10.06 -10.17 -7.57
C LYS A 47 8.64 -10.64 -7.22
N ILE A 48 8.00 -9.99 -6.23
CA ILE A 48 6.63 -10.28 -5.82
C ILE A 48 5.66 -9.95 -6.96
N PHE A 49 5.80 -8.79 -7.59
CA PHE A 49 4.91 -8.39 -8.69
C PHE A 49 5.06 -9.29 -9.91
N LYS A 50 6.30 -9.61 -10.32
CA LYS A 50 6.55 -10.57 -11.42
C LYS A 50 5.97 -11.96 -11.13
N LYS A 51 6.14 -12.46 -9.90
CA LYS A 51 5.54 -13.76 -9.50
C LYS A 51 4.02 -13.73 -9.53
N ARG A 52 3.39 -12.66 -9.02
CA ARG A 52 1.93 -12.48 -9.04
C ARG A 52 1.38 -12.40 -10.48
N MET A 53 2.08 -11.69 -11.35
CA MET A 53 1.76 -11.62 -12.78
C MET A 53 1.80 -13.01 -13.41
N ALA A 54 2.90 -13.75 -13.23
CA ALA A 54 3.03 -15.11 -13.77
C ALA A 54 1.93 -16.08 -13.26
N LEU A 55 1.57 -16.00 -11.97
CA LEU A 55 0.48 -16.80 -11.40
C LEU A 55 -0.89 -16.42 -11.99
N ARG A 56 -1.15 -15.12 -12.19
CA ARG A 56 -2.37 -14.64 -12.82
C ARG A 56 -2.48 -15.15 -14.26
N ASP A 57 -1.40 -15.05 -15.02
CA ASP A 57 -1.34 -15.53 -16.40
C ASP A 57 -1.51 -17.04 -16.50
N SER A 58 -0.87 -17.80 -15.60
CA SER A 58 -1.03 -19.25 -15.54
C SER A 58 -2.44 -19.66 -15.13
N LYS A 59 -3.06 -18.96 -14.16
CA LYS A 59 -4.46 -19.19 -13.79
C LYS A 59 -5.41 -18.85 -14.94
N LEU A 60 -5.15 -17.76 -15.66
CA LEU A 60 -5.94 -17.39 -16.83
C LEU A 60 -5.81 -18.44 -17.93
N ARG A 61 -4.58 -18.89 -18.26
CA ARG A 61 -4.36 -19.98 -19.23
C ARG A 61 -5.06 -21.27 -18.81
N TRP A 62 -5.01 -21.61 -17.53
CA TRP A 62 -5.70 -22.78 -16.99
C TRP A 62 -7.22 -22.65 -17.11
N LEU A 63 -7.81 -21.54 -16.65
CA LEU A 63 -9.25 -21.29 -16.78
C LEU A 63 -9.69 -21.36 -18.25
N LEU A 64 -8.93 -20.72 -19.13
CA LEU A 64 -9.19 -20.80 -20.56
C LEU A 64 -9.14 -22.26 -21.03
N SER A 65 -8.11 -23.02 -20.68
CA SER A 65 -8.01 -24.44 -21.07
C SER A 65 -9.14 -25.33 -20.52
N THR A 66 -9.60 -25.09 -19.29
CA THR A 66 -10.61 -25.93 -18.61
C THR A 66 -12.03 -25.67 -19.12
N PHE A 67 -12.36 -24.43 -19.51
CA PHE A 67 -13.68 -24.05 -20.05
C PHE A 67 -13.72 -24.03 -21.59
N TYR A 68 -12.70 -24.58 -22.25
CA TYR A 68 -12.48 -24.46 -23.71
C TYR A 68 -12.97 -25.67 -24.52
N THR A 69 -14.07 -25.49 -25.26
CA THR A 69 -14.34 -26.27 -26.49
C THR A 69 -13.60 -25.66 -27.70
N LYS A 70 -13.37 -26.44 -28.77
CA LYS A 70 -12.72 -25.99 -30.01
C LYS A 70 -13.37 -24.73 -30.62
N GLU A 71 -14.68 -24.58 -30.47
CA GLU A 71 -15.45 -23.42 -30.93
C GLU A 71 -15.18 -22.16 -30.08
N MET A 72 -15.10 -22.31 -28.75
CA MET A 72 -14.70 -21.22 -27.86
C MET A 72 -13.23 -20.80 -28.05
N LYS A 73 -12.34 -21.71 -28.46
CA LYS A 73 -10.97 -21.39 -28.90
C LYS A 73 -10.97 -20.39 -30.06
N LYS A 74 -11.79 -20.63 -31.09
CA LYS A 74 -11.91 -19.76 -32.26
C LYS A 74 -12.47 -18.39 -31.86
N ARG A 75 -13.60 -18.39 -31.15
CA ARG A 75 -14.25 -17.16 -30.67
C ARG A 75 -13.39 -16.35 -29.72
N LEU A 76 -12.64 -16.95 -28.80
CA LEU A 76 -11.73 -16.22 -27.94
C LEU A 76 -10.52 -15.68 -28.72
N LYS A 77 -10.00 -16.39 -29.72
CA LYS A 77 -8.88 -15.88 -30.53
C LYS A 77 -9.31 -14.63 -31.30
N GLU A 78 -10.54 -14.62 -31.82
CA GLU A 78 -11.20 -13.45 -32.41
C GLU A 78 -11.47 -12.36 -31.36
N ASN A 79 -11.98 -12.72 -30.17
CA ASN A 79 -12.23 -11.76 -29.08
C ASN A 79 -10.93 -11.19 -28.49
N ILE A 80 -9.83 -11.93 -28.47
CA ILE A 80 -8.52 -11.45 -28.02
C ILE A 80 -7.98 -10.47 -29.06
N ARG A 81 -8.18 -10.70 -30.37
CA ARG A 81 -7.83 -9.74 -31.42
C ARG A 81 -8.70 -8.49 -31.36
N ALA A 82 -10.03 -8.64 -31.29
CA ALA A 82 -10.95 -7.52 -31.14
C ALA A 82 -10.71 -6.76 -29.83
N LYS A 83 -10.46 -7.48 -28.73
CA LYS A 83 -10.00 -6.85 -27.49
C LYS A 83 -8.65 -6.20 -27.70
N SER A 84 -7.67 -6.81 -28.39
CA SER A 84 -6.33 -6.26 -28.74
C SER A 84 -6.45 -4.82 -29.27
N ASP A 85 -7.43 -4.60 -30.14
CA ASP A 85 -7.76 -3.30 -30.70
C ASP A 85 -8.45 -2.37 -29.69
N LEU A 86 -9.31 -2.91 -28.81
CA LEU A 86 -9.84 -2.20 -27.63
C LEU A 86 -8.77 -1.84 -26.56
N TRP A 87 -7.66 -2.60 -26.44
CA TRP A 87 -6.54 -2.17 -25.57
C TRP A 87 -5.85 -0.94 -26.14
N ARG A 88 -5.91 -0.74 -27.46
CA ARG A 88 -5.41 0.45 -28.14
C ARG A 88 -6.35 1.65 -27.93
N SER A 89 -7.66 1.42 -27.73
CA SER A 89 -8.67 2.47 -27.56
C SER A 89 -9.07 2.79 -26.10
N GLY A 90 -8.52 2.10 -25.10
CA GLY A 90 -8.60 2.50 -23.68
C GLY A 90 -9.96 2.31 -22.97
N SER A 91 -10.92 1.62 -23.58
CA SER A 91 -12.33 1.60 -23.15
C SER A 91 -12.72 0.48 -22.15
N LEU A 92 -11.90 -0.57 -21.96
CA LEU A 92 -12.17 -1.60 -20.95
C LEU A 92 -11.50 -1.23 -19.63
N GLY A 93 -12.13 -1.53 -18.49
CA GLY A 93 -11.60 -1.37 -17.11
C GLY A 93 -10.34 -2.18 -16.84
N ILE A 94 -9.28 -1.87 -17.59
CA ILE A 94 -7.97 -2.51 -17.62
C ILE A 94 -7.17 -1.94 -16.45
N ASP A 95 -6.40 -2.80 -15.79
CA ASP A 95 -5.37 -2.39 -14.83
C ASP A 95 -4.37 -1.44 -15.52
N ARG A 96 -4.59 -0.13 -15.36
CA ARG A 96 -3.76 0.94 -15.94
C ARG A 96 -2.37 1.01 -15.33
N VAL A 97 -2.22 0.54 -14.09
CA VAL A 97 -0.95 0.56 -13.36
C VAL A 97 0.00 -0.52 -13.87
N ARG A 98 -0.52 -1.74 -14.14
CA ARG A 98 0.25 -2.90 -14.62
C ARG A 98 1.48 -3.18 -13.75
N LEU A 99 1.24 -3.61 -12.51
CA LEU A 99 2.30 -3.98 -11.57
C LEU A 99 3.21 -5.08 -12.14
N GLY A 100 4.52 -4.88 -12.08
CA GLY A 100 5.53 -5.82 -12.58
C GLY A 100 6.04 -5.55 -14.01
N HIS A 101 5.44 -4.59 -14.73
CA HIS A 101 5.99 -4.08 -16.00
C HIS A 101 6.85 -2.83 -15.77
N PRO A 102 7.92 -2.60 -16.55
CA PRO A 102 8.74 -1.39 -16.44
C PRO A 102 7.88 -0.11 -16.33
N GLY A 103 8.23 0.78 -15.40
CA GLY A 103 7.47 2.01 -15.13
C GLY A 103 6.15 1.83 -14.34
N TRP A 104 5.90 0.67 -13.73
CA TRP A 104 4.67 0.44 -12.94
C TRP A 104 4.50 1.42 -11.77
N LYS A 105 5.61 1.88 -11.20
CA LYS A 105 5.60 2.77 -10.04
C LYS A 105 5.14 4.18 -10.39
N GLU A 106 5.62 4.72 -11.51
CA GLU A 106 5.18 6.02 -12.02
C GLU A 106 3.70 5.98 -12.42
N ARG A 107 3.28 4.92 -13.14
CA ARG A 107 1.86 4.72 -13.48
C ARG A 107 0.98 4.60 -12.25
N TYR A 108 1.46 3.96 -11.18
CA TYR A 108 0.73 3.87 -9.93
C TYR A 108 0.45 5.25 -9.34
N TYR A 109 1.49 6.07 -9.16
CA TYR A 109 1.31 7.40 -8.57
C TYR A 109 0.53 8.34 -9.48
N LYS A 110 0.71 8.23 -10.79
CA LYS A 110 -0.09 8.99 -11.77
C LYS A 110 -1.58 8.65 -11.69
N GLU A 111 -1.92 7.36 -11.70
CA GLU A 111 -3.31 6.90 -11.71
C GLU A 111 -3.98 7.02 -10.33
N LYS A 112 -3.25 6.75 -9.24
CA LYS A 112 -3.82 6.64 -7.89
C LYS A 112 -3.72 7.90 -7.06
N CYS A 113 -2.73 8.74 -7.34
CA CYS A 113 -2.52 10.00 -6.63
C CYS A 113 -2.74 11.23 -7.54
N SER A 114 -3.13 11.03 -8.80
CA SER A 114 -3.35 12.10 -9.79
C SER A 114 -2.14 13.03 -9.95
N CYS A 115 -0.93 12.48 -9.93
CA CYS A 115 0.32 13.24 -10.06
C CYS A 115 0.96 13.05 -11.44
N ASP A 116 0.95 14.10 -12.27
CA ASP A 116 1.50 14.03 -13.63
C ASP A 116 2.96 14.45 -13.74
N THR A 117 3.46 15.24 -12.78
CA THR A 117 4.83 15.78 -12.80
C THR A 117 5.78 14.95 -11.93
N SER A 118 7.00 14.70 -12.42
CA SER A 118 8.03 13.94 -11.68
C SER A 118 8.33 14.52 -10.28
N GLN A 119 8.39 15.85 -10.16
CA GLN A 119 8.57 16.54 -8.87
C GLN A 119 7.36 16.35 -7.94
N GLY A 120 6.14 16.38 -8.49
CA GLY A 120 4.91 16.13 -7.73
C GLY A 120 4.89 14.71 -7.16
N ILE A 121 5.28 13.72 -7.97
CA ILE A 121 5.36 12.31 -7.53
C ILE A 121 6.32 12.16 -6.35
N GLU A 122 7.50 12.79 -6.37
CA GLU A 122 8.46 12.69 -5.26
C GLU A 122 7.95 13.36 -3.98
N SER A 123 7.28 14.52 -4.09
CA SER A 123 6.69 15.21 -2.95
C SER A 123 5.55 14.39 -2.32
N THR A 124 4.62 13.90 -3.16
CA THR A 124 3.52 13.03 -2.73
C THR A 124 4.03 11.73 -2.11
N ARG A 125 5.10 11.13 -2.64
CA ARG A 125 5.73 9.95 -2.03
C ARG A 125 6.22 10.22 -0.61
N LYS A 126 6.89 11.36 -0.39
CA LYS A 126 7.35 11.77 0.95
C LYS A 126 6.19 12.00 1.91
N GLU A 127 5.15 12.68 1.44
CA GLU A 127 3.96 12.96 2.24
C GLU A 127 3.18 11.68 2.60
N LEU A 128 3.00 10.77 1.64
CA LEU A 128 2.40 9.45 1.85
C LEU A 128 3.17 8.65 2.88
N VAL A 129 4.50 8.60 2.77
CA VAL A 129 5.37 7.89 3.72
C VAL A 129 5.26 8.50 5.11
N GLN A 130 5.22 9.84 5.21
CA GLN A 130 5.03 10.51 6.48
C GLN A 130 3.70 10.13 7.12
N LYS A 131 2.58 10.29 6.39
CA LYS A 131 1.24 9.96 6.91
C LYS A 131 1.06 8.47 7.20
N TYR A 132 1.66 7.60 6.40
CA TYR A 132 1.62 6.16 6.65
C TYR A 132 2.41 5.80 7.91
N THR A 133 3.56 6.44 8.13
CA THR A 133 4.36 6.26 9.35
C THR A 133 3.62 6.77 10.58
N GLU A 134 2.97 7.93 10.49
CA GLU A 134 2.07 8.42 11.54
C GLU A 134 0.98 7.37 11.83
N GLY A 135 0.37 6.77 10.81
CA GLY A 135 -0.62 5.71 11.01
C GLY A 135 -0.10 4.46 11.70
N LEU A 136 1.10 4.00 11.34
CA LEU A 136 1.74 2.86 12.02
C LEU A 136 1.97 3.15 13.51
N LEU A 137 2.44 4.35 13.83
CA LEU A 137 2.63 4.79 15.21
C LEU A 137 1.29 4.92 15.95
N TRP A 138 0.27 5.48 15.30
CA TRP A 138 -1.07 5.62 15.85
C TRP A 138 -1.66 4.25 16.20
N VAL A 139 -1.59 3.28 15.29
CA VAL A 139 -2.11 1.91 15.51
C VAL A 139 -1.36 1.23 16.64
N LEU A 140 -0.02 1.27 16.65
CA LEU A 140 0.75 0.66 17.72
C LEU A 140 0.41 1.27 19.10
N GLN A 141 0.33 2.60 19.17
CA GLN A 141 -0.02 3.28 20.42
C GLN A 141 -1.46 2.98 20.85
N TYR A 142 -2.40 2.87 19.91
CA TYR A 142 -3.78 2.45 20.19
C TYR A 142 -3.85 1.11 20.93
N TYR A 143 -3.09 0.11 20.46
CA TYR A 143 -3.08 -1.21 21.09
C TYR A 143 -2.34 -1.28 22.44
N PHE A 144 -1.25 -0.52 22.61
CA PHE A 144 -0.41 -0.63 23.81
C PHE A 144 -0.69 0.43 24.89
N SER A 145 -1.25 1.58 24.53
CA SER A 145 -1.44 2.73 25.45
C SER A 145 -2.83 3.39 25.31
N GLY A 146 -3.73 2.81 24.50
CA GLY A 146 -5.05 3.37 24.20
C GLY A 146 -5.01 4.48 23.15
N VAL A 147 -6.16 5.11 22.90
CA VAL A 147 -6.37 6.04 21.77
C VAL A 147 -5.41 7.24 21.84
N PRO A 148 -4.49 7.40 20.86
CA PRO A 148 -3.56 8.52 20.84
C PRO A 148 -4.17 9.80 20.25
N SER A 149 -5.09 9.68 19.30
CA SER A 149 -5.86 10.79 18.73
C SER A 149 -7.19 10.28 18.17
N TRP A 150 -8.29 10.95 18.55
CA TRP A 150 -9.63 10.68 18.01
C TRP A 150 -9.86 11.27 16.62
N THR A 151 -9.09 12.29 16.25
CA THR A 151 -9.30 13.07 15.01
C THR A 151 -8.30 12.71 13.90
N TRP A 152 -7.21 12.03 14.24
CA TRP A 152 -6.22 11.61 13.24
C TRP A 152 -6.80 10.55 12.29
N PHE A 153 -6.56 10.73 11.00
CA PHE A 153 -6.88 9.76 9.96
C PHE A 153 -5.80 9.77 8.87
N TYR A 154 -5.72 8.69 8.10
CA TYR A 154 -4.86 8.62 6.92
C TYR A 154 -5.57 9.26 5.72
N PRO A 155 -5.09 10.41 5.18
CA PRO A 155 -5.85 11.21 4.22
C PRO A 155 -5.70 10.73 2.76
N TYR A 156 -5.36 9.45 2.56
CA TYR A 156 -5.20 8.86 1.23
C TYR A 156 -5.90 7.51 1.14
N HIS A 157 -6.37 7.18 -0.06
CA HIS A 157 -7.02 5.89 -0.32
C HIS A 157 -6.02 4.75 -0.54
N TYR A 158 -4.75 5.07 -0.82
CA TYR A 158 -3.74 4.09 -1.19
C TYR A 158 -2.42 4.35 -0.46
N GLY A 159 -1.74 3.27 -0.04
CA GLY A 159 -0.46 3.34 0.68
C GLY A 159 0.76 3.40 -0.25
N PRO A 160 1.89 3.96 0.22
CA PRO A 160 3.13 3.99 -0.56
C PRO A 160 3.77 2.59 -0.69
N PHE A 161 4.71 2.45 -1.62
CA PHE A 161 5.51 1.22 -1.73
C PHE A 161 6.55 1.11 -0.61
N ALA A 162 6.93 -0.10 -0.23
CA ALA A 162 7.96 -0.35 0.77
C ALA A 162 9.30 0.27 0.38
N SER A 163 9.63 0.31 -0.93
CA SER A 163 10.81 0.99 -1.45
C SER A 163 10.80 2.52 -1.28
N ASP A 164 9.65 3.13 -0.92
CA ASP A 164 9.50 4.58 -0.73
C ASP A 164 9.81 5.06 0.68
N PHE A 165 9.89 4.16 1.67
CA PHE A 165 10.06 4.49 3.09
C PHE A 165 11.45 5.03 3.49
N LYS A 166 12.19 5.60 2.54
CA LYS A 166 13.46 6.27 2.81
C LYS A 166 13.20 7.52 3.66
N GLY A 167 13.92 7.66 4.76
CA GLY A 167 13.77 8.78 5.69
C GLY A 167 12.63 8.63 6.71
N LEU A 168 12.00 7.44 6.81
CA LEU A 168 10.97 7.15 7.82
C LEU A 168 11.45 7.46 9.24
N SER A 169 12.75 7.26 9.54
CA SER A 169 13.32 7.55 10.86
C SER A 169 13.26 9.01 11.30
N ARG A 170 12.96 9.95 10.39
CA ARG A 170 12.84 11.38 10.70
C ARG A 170 11.43 11.80 11.11
N VAL A 171 10.43 10.95 10.85
CA VAL A 171 9.03 11.25 11.14
C VAL A 171 8.82 11.21 12.66
N LYS A 172 8.19 12.25 13.21
CA LYS A 172 7.83 12.33 14.63
C LYS A 172 6.31 12.26 14.75
N GLY A 173 5.81 11.19 15.36
CA GLY A 173 4.38 11.06 15.68
C GLY A 173 4.00 12.03 16.79
N LYS A 174 3.41 13.16 16.43
CA LYS A 174 2.77 14.07 17.38
C LYS A 174 1.27 13.93 17.17
N PHE A 175 0.59 13.38 18.17
CA PHE A 175 -0.85 13.17 18.15
C PHE A 175 -1.51 14.12 19.13
N GLU A 176 -2.54 14.82 18.67
CA GLU A 176 -3.44 15.59 19.52
C GLU A 176 -4.59 14.68 19.92
N ARG A 177 -4.77 14.44 21.22
CA ARG A 177 -5.73 13.45 21.72
C ARG A 177 -7.14 13.73 21.21
N GLY A 178 -7.57 15.00 21.25
CA GLY A 178 -8.94 15.38 20.91
C GLY A 178 -9.97 14.68 21.80
N SER A 179 -11.21 14.65 21.33
CA SER A 179 -12.33 13.94 21.95
C SER A 179 -13.07 13.12 20.89
N PRO A 180 -13.76 12.03 21.26
CA PRO A 180 -14.64 11.32 20.34
C PRO A 180 -15.72 12.28 19.80
N PHE A 181 -16.16 12.02 18.57
CA PHE A 181 -17.33 12.70 18.02
C PHE A 181 -18.57 12.39 18.85
N LYS A 182 -19.52 13.33 18.90
CA LYS A 182 -20.84 13.03 19.46
C LYS A 182 -21.55 12.00 18.56
N PRO A 183 -22.47 11.18 19.11
CA PRO A 183 -23.13 10.13 18.33
C PRO A 183 -23.75 10.62 17.02
N PHE A 184 -24.43 11.77 17.03
CA PHE A 184 -25.04 12.33 15.81
C PHE A 184 -24.01 12.88 14.81
N ASP A 185 -22.94 13.53 15.28
CA ASP A 185 -21.85 14.00 14.42
C ASP A 185 -21.16 12.83 13.69
N GLN A 186 -20.97 11.71 14.41
CA GLN A 186 -20.43 10.48 13.81
C GLN A 186 -21.39 9.91 12.77
N LEU A 187 -22.69 9.85 13.04
CA LEU A 187 -23.67 9.36 12.07
C LEU A 187 -23.66 10.20 10.79
N MET A 188 -23.57 11.53 10.91
CA MET A 188 -23.45 12.42 9.76
C MET A 188 -22.15 12.20 8.96
N GLY A 189 -21.05 11.82 9.63
CA GLY A 189 -19.78 11.53 8.96
C GLY A 189 -19.70 10.14 8.32
N VAL A 190 -20.54 9.19 8.71
CA VAL A 190 -20.46 7.78 8.29
C VAL A 190 -21.59 7.37 7.35
N LEU A 191 -22.81 7.85 7.57
CA LEU A 191 -23.96 7.42 6.79
C LEU A 191 -24.00 8.14 5.43
N PRO A 192 -24.15 7.40 4.31
CA PRO A 192 -24.42 8.03 3.03
C PRO A 192 -25.85 8.61 3.03
N PRO A 193 -26.14 9.61 2.18
CA PRO A 193 -27.51 10.04 1.94
C PRO A 193 -28.33 8.87 1.39
N SER A 194 -29.54 8.69 1.93
CA SER A 194 -30.53 7.77 1.38
C SER A 194 -30.77 8.13 -0.09
N ARG A 195 -30.65 7.14 -0.99
CA ARG A 195 -31.04 7.29 -2.40
C ARG A 195 -32.54 7.25 -2.56
#